data_AF-A0A6V7TXW6-F1
#
_entry.id   AF-A0A6V7TXW6-F1
#
_cell.length_a   1.000
_cell.length_b   1.000
_cell.length_c   1.000
_cell.angle_alpha   90.00
_cell.angle_beta   90.00
_cell.angle_gamma   90.00
#
_symmetry.space_group_name_H-M   'P 1'
#
loop_
_entity.id
_entity.type
_entity.pdbx_description
1 polymer ?
#
loop_
_entity_poly.entity_id
_entity_poly.type
_entity_poly.pdbx_seq_one_letter_code
_entity_poly.pdbx_strand_id
1 'polypeptide(L)'
;MSLFTSEMTKSLAEKIDYYHDELFPPSRSANYSRRSYDAWISITNEINAEYGSSISIEQIKEKHHNIKRKVKAEFAQQKSHKRKTGGGEERKEKMPKDEVFDIYAGRKNLHIKEPSYKIW
;
A
#
# COMPACT_ATOMS: atom_id res chain seq x y z
N MET A 1 -7.12 24.46 -0.24
CA MET A 1 -7.26 23.61 0.97
C MET A 1 -7.17 22.15 0.53
N SER A 2 -6.42 21.30 1.21
CA SER A 2 -6.40 19.85 0.91
C SER A 2 -7.71 19.23 1.38
N LEU A 3 -8.42 18.54 0.48
CA LEU A 3 -9.68 17.83 0.80
C LEU A 3 -9.47 16.72 1.84
N PHE A 4 -8.25 16.22 1.96
CA PHE A 4 -7.86 15.20 2.94
C PHE A 4 -6.88 15.78 3.94
N THR A 5 -7.19 15.67 5.24
CA THR A 5 -6.26 15.98 6.33
C THR A 5 -5.22 14.86 6.48
N SER A 6 -4.16 15.12 7.25
CA SER A 6 -3.12 14.11 7.52
C SER A 6 -3.70 12.92 8.28
N GLU A 7 -4.47 13.17 9.34
CA GLU A 7 -5.14 12.14 10.15
C GLU A 7 -6.09 11.29 9.30
N MET A 8 -6.93 11.93 8.49
CA MET A 8 -7.86 11.21 7.62
C MET A 8 -7.13 10.37 6.55
N THR A 9 -5.95 10.81 6.11
CA THR A 9 -5.12 10.02 5.19
C THR A 9 -4.53 8.79 5.88
N LYS A 10 -4.20 8.89 7.18
CA LYS A 10 -3.69 7.77 7.98
C LYS A 10 -4.80 6.77 8.28
N SER A 11 -5.97 7.22 8.76
CA SER A 11 -7.15 6.36 8.96
C SER A 11 -7.55 5.65 7.67
N LEU A 12 -7.48 6.34 6.51
CA LEU A 12 -7.72 5.69 5.21
C LEU A 12 -6.74 4.54 4.93
N ALA A 13 -5.45 4.71 5.22
CA ALA A 13 -4.47 3.66 5.00
C ALA A 13 -4.71 2.45 5.92
N GLU A 14 -5.02 2.70 7.21
CA GLU A 14 -5.33 1.65 8.18
C GLU A 14 -6.58 0.84 7.78
N LYS A 15 -7.63 1.51 7.30
CA LYS A 15 -8.85 0.84 6.84
C LYS A 15 -8.62 0.05 5.55
N ILE A 16 -7.81 0.56 4.61
CA ILE A 16 -7.45 -0.19 3.40
C ILE A 16 -6.67 -1.46 3.74
N ASP A 17 -5.79 -1.39 4.74
CA ASP A 17 -5.04 -2.56 5.24
C ASP A 17 -5.99 -3.58 5.90
N TYR A 18 -6.95 -3.11 6.70
CA TYR A 18 -7.96 -3.96 7.31
C TYR A 18 -8.82 -4.72 6.27
N TYR A 19 -9.26 -4.04 5.21
CA TYR A 19 -10.04 -4.65 4.10
C TYR A 19 -9.15 -5.20 2.97
N HIS A 20 -7.87 -5.46 3.24
CA HIS A 20 -6.90 -5.82 2.20
C HIS A 20 -7.34 -7.05 1.39
N ASP A 21 -7.83 -8.08 2.06
CA ASP A 21 -8.18 -9.36 1.43
C ASP A 21 -9.44 -9.26 0.56
N GLU A 22 -10.39 -8.39 0.92
CA GLU A 22 -11.55 -8.06 0.08
C GLU A 22 -11.16 -7.22 -1.13
N LEU A 23 -10.26 -6.26 -0.93
CA LEU A 23 -9.85 -5.29 -1.96
C LEU A 23 -8.86 -5.89 -2.96
N PHE A 24 -7.94 -6.73 -2.48
CA PHE A 24 -6.80 -7.25 -3.23
C PHE A 24 -6.58 -8.74 -2.95
N PRO A 25 -7.58 -9.61 -3.21
CA PRO A 25 -7.43 -11.03 -2.97
C PRO A 25 -6.35 -11.63 -3.90
N PRO A 26 -5.66 -12.69 -3.44
CA PRO A 26 -4.63 -13.36 -4.23
C PRO A 26 -5.17 -14.01 -5.51
N SER A 27 -6.46 -14.38 -5.52
CA SER A 27 -7.16 -14.88 -6.71
C SER A 27 -8.48 -14.13 -6.91
N ARG A 28 -8.79 -13.79 -8.17
CA ARG A 28 -10.04 -13.10 -8.51
C ARG A 28 -11.12 -14.14 -8.77
N SER A 29 -12.09 -14.23 -7.87
CA SER A 29 -13.33 -14.99 -8.08
C SER A 29 -14.36 -14.16 -8.84
N ALA A 30 -15.41 -14.80 -9.35
CA ALA A 30 -16.52 -14.10 -10.03
C ALA A 30 -17.18 -13.00 -9.16
N ASN A 31 -17.14 -13.17 -7.83
CA ASN A 31 -17.72 -12.22 -6.87
C ASN A 31 -16.75 -11.12 -6.43
N TYR A 32 -15.50 -11.13 -6.92
CA TYR A 32 -14.48 -10.17 -6.52
C TYR A 32 -14.91 -8.72 -6.73
N SER A 33 -15.45 -8.39 -7.91
CA SER A 33 -15.83 -7.01 -8.23
C SER A 33 -16.85 -6.46 -7.25
N ARG A 34 -17.81 -7.29 -6.82
CA ARG A 34 -18.83 -6.91 -5.85
C ARG A 34 -18.24 -6.74 -4.45
N ARG A 35 -17.47 -7.72 -3.97
CA ARG A 35 -16.80 -7.65 -2.66
C ARG A 35 -15.88 -6.44 -2.53
N SER A 36 -15.09 -6.18 -3.57
CA SER A 36 -14.20 -5.01 -3.61
C SER A 36 -14.99 -3.71 -3.57
N TYR A 37 -16.10 -3.62 -4.30
CA TYR A 37 -16.98 -2.45 -4.27
C TYR A 37 -17.62 -2.24 -2.89
N ASP A 38 -18.15 -3.31 -2.29
CA ASP A 38 -18.74 -3.28 -0.94
C ASP A 38 -17.70 -2.84 0.11
N ALA A 39 -16.47 -3.34 0.02
CA ALA A 39 -15.38 -2.92 0.90
C ALA A 39 -15.04 -1.42 0.73
N TRP A 40 -15.01 -0.91 -0.51
CA TRP A 40 -14.82 0.52 -0.73
C TRP A 40 -15.95 1.36 -0.15
N ILE A 41 -17.20 0.90 -0.25
CA ILE A 41 -18.35 1.56 0.39
C ILE A 41 -18.15 1.61 1.91
N SER A 42 -17.80 0.49 2.54
CA SER A 42 -17.58 0.42 3.99
C SER A 42 -16.50 1.41 4.43
N ILE A 43 -15.35 1.43 3.76
CA ILE A 43 -14.27 2.39 4.05
C ILE A 43 -14.76 3.83 3.94
N THR A 44 -15.49 4.17 2.87
CA THR A 44 -16.01 5.53 2.67
C THR A 44 -17.00 5.93 3.76
N ASN A 45 -17.92 5.04 4.13
CA ASN A 45 -18.89 5.30 5.18
C ASN A 45 -18.22 5.48 6.54
N GLU A 46 -17.26 4.62 6.88
CA GLU A 46 -16.51 4.71 8.13
C GLU A 46 -15.73 6.03 8.24
N ILE A 47 -15.04 6.45 7.17
CA ILE A 47 -14.28 7.71 7.17
C ILE A 47 -15.22 8.92 7.28
N ASN A 48 -16.31 8.90 6.53
CA ASN A 48 -17.30 9.99 6.59
C ASN A 48 -17.95 10.08 7.97
N ALA A 49 -18.22 8.95 8.62
CA ALA A 49 -18.74 8.91 9.99
C ALA A 49 -17.72 9.42 11.01
N GLU A 50 -16.43 9.06 10.87
CA GLU A 50 -15.37 9.43 11.79
C GLU A 50 -15.03 10.93 11.73
N TYR A 51 -14.97 11.51 10.53
CA TYR A 51 -14.53 12.89 10.32
C TYR A 51 -15.67 13.87 9.99
N GLY A 52 -16.92 13.41 10.00
CA GLY A 52 -18.09 14.22 9.63
C GLY A 52 -18.01 14.75 8.19
N SER A 53 -17.39 13.99 7.29
CA SER A 53 -17.15 14.38 5.90
C SER A 53 -18.18 13.80 4.93
N SER A 54 -18.20 14.31 3.70
CA SER A 54 -19.09 13.83 2.62
C SER A 54 -18.28 13.47 1.39
N ILE A 55 -17.29 12.61 1.56
CA ILE A 55 -16.34 12.21 0.52
C ILE A 55 -16.95 11.06 -0.28
N SER A 56 -16.83 11.15 -1.61
CA SER A 56 -17.26 10.10 -2.52
C SER A 56 -16.25 8.95 -2.59
N ILE A 57 -16.74 7.77 -2.99
CA ILE A 57 -15.90 6.58 -3.19
C ILE A 57 -14.81 6.87 -4.24
N GLU A 58 -15.14 7.60 -5.29
CA GLU A 58 -14.22 8.02 -6.36
C GLU A 58 -13.06 8.85 -5.80
N GLN A 59 -13.35 9.82 -4.93
CA GLN A 59 -12.33 10.65 -4.29
C GLN A 59 -11.42 9.83 -3.37
N ILE A 60 -11.97 8.85 -2.64
CA ILE A 60 -11.18 7.94 -1.80
C ILE A 60 -10.24 7.09 -2.66
N LYS A 61 -10.75 6.50 -3.73
CA LYS A 61 -9.96 5.68 -4.67
C LYS A 61 -8.86 6.51 -5.32
N GLU A 62 -9.18 7.73 -5.75
CA GLU A 62 -8.21 8.65 -6.33
C GLU A 62 -7.13 9.03 -5.33
N LYS A 63 -7.50 9.33 -4.08
CA LYS A 63 -6.55 9.63 -3.02
C LYS A 63 -5.60 8.46 -2.79
N HIS A 64 -6.12 7.25 -2.66
CA HIS A 64 -5.31 6.04 -2.52
C HIS A 64 -4.36 5.84 -3.70
N HIS A 65 -4.85 6.02 -4.93
CA HIS A 65 -4.01 5.91 -6.14
C HIS A 65 -2.89 6.95 -6.17
N ASN A 66 -3.18 8.19 -5.78
CA ASN A 66 -2.20 9.27 -5.69
C ASN A 66 -1.13 8.99 -4.63
N ILE A 67 -1.50 8.42 -3.48
CA ILE A 67 -0.55 7.98 -2.45
C ILE A 67 0.39 6.92 -3.04
N LYS A 68 -0.15 5.88 -3.69
CA LYS A 68 0.67 4.83 -4.33
C LYS A 68 1.63 5.38 -5.38
N ARG A 69 1.17 6.33 -6.20
CA ARG A 69 2.02 6.99 -7.20
C ARG A 69 3.18 7.75 -6.56
N LYS A 70 2.92 8.52 -5.50
CA LYS A 70 3.96 9.27 -4.78
C LYS A 70 5.02 8.35 -4.18
N VAL A 71 4.59 7.33 -3.44
CA VAL A 71 5.50 6.35 -2.83
C VAL A 71 6.36 5.65 -3.87
N LYS A 72 5.75 5.21 -4.99
CA LYS A 72 6.48 4.60 -6.09
C LYS A 72 7.52 5.55 -6.71
N ALA A 73 7.18 6.83 -6.85
CA ALA A 73 8.10 7.84 -7.37
C ALA A 73 9.28 8.09 -6.41
N GLU A 74 9.02 8.23 -5.11
CA GLU A 74 10.06 8.41 -4.09
C GLU A 74 11.02 7.21 -4.05
N PHE A 75 10.48 5.99 -4.09
CA PHE A 75 11.30 4.78 -4.14
C PHE A 75 12.14 4.68 -5.42
N ALA A 76 11.58 5.05 -6.57
CA ALA A 76 12.32 5.11 -7.82
C ALA A 76 13.44 6.16 -7.78
N GLN A 77 13.22 7.31 -7.14
CA GLN A 77 14.24 8.33 -6.92
C GLN A 77 15.34 7.85 -5.97
N GLN A 78 15.01 7.14 -4.89
CA GLN A 78 16.02 6.55 -3.99
C GLN A 78 16.86 5.49 -4.72
N LYS A 79 16.23 4.63 -5.54
CA LYS A 79 16.93 3.64 -6.36
C LYS A 79 17.81 4.27 -7.44
N SER A 80 17.38 5.37 -8.06
CA SER A 80 18.18 6.07 -9.05
C SER A 80 19.36 6.79 -8.42
N HIS A 81 19.21 7.33 -7.21
CA HIS A 81 20.31 7.89 -6.42
C HIS A 81 21.38 6.82 -6.12
N LYS A 82 20.96 5.60 -5.77
CA LYS A 82 21.87 4.47 -5.50
C LYS A 82 22.62 3.95 -6.74
N ARG A 83 22.14 4.27 -7.95
CA ARG A 83 22.72 3.81 -9.24
C ARG A 83 23.67 4.81 -9.89
N LYS A 84 23.99 5.94 -9.25
CA LYS A 84 24.88 6.98 -9.79
C LYS A 84 26.37 6.84 -9.43
N THR A 85 26.79 5.68 -8.94
CA THR A 85 28.22 5.33 -8.80
C THR A 85 28.49 3.99 -9.46
N GLY A 86 29.16 4.04 -10.62
CA GLY A 86 29.74 2.86 -11.29
C GLY A 86 28.85 2.25 -12.37
N GLY A 87 29.26 2.39 -13.63
CA GLY A 87 28.67 1.68 -14.76
C GLY A 87 28.86 0.17 -14.62
N GLY A 88 27.80 -0.57 -14.86
CA GLY A 88 27.78 -2.03 -14.94
C GLY A 88 26.38 -2.49 -15.30
N GLU A 89 26.24 -3.15 -16.45
CA GLU A 89 25.01 -3.85 -16.80
C GLU A 89 24.67 -4.86 -15.71
N GLU A 90 23.41 -4.96 -15.28
CA GLU A 90 22.75 -6.27 -15.13
C GLU A 90 21.26 -6.20 -14.73
N ARG A 91 20.52 -7.04 -15.45
CA ARG A 91 19.25 -7.75 -15.16
C ARG A 91 18.05 -6.97 -14.60
N LYS A 92 16.99 -6.97 -15.40
CA LYS A 92 15.60 -6.65 -15.04
C LYS A 92 15.03 -7.72 -14.10
N GLU A 93 15.45 -7.77 -12.85
CA GLU A 93 14.63 -8.43 -11.82
C GLU A 93 13.54 -7.45 -11.37
N LYS A 94 12.33 -7.67 -11.90
CA LYS A 94 11.13 -7.02 -11.39
C LYS A 94 10.99 -7.43 -9.92
N MET A 95 10.95 -6.45 -9.01
CA MET A 95 10.69 -6.75 -7.61
C MET A 95 9.38 -7.54 -7.47
N PRO A 96 9.33 -8.55 -6.58
CA PRO A 96 8.06 -9.15 -6.16
C PRO A 96 7.18 -8.05 -5.57
N LYS A 97 5.88 -8.08 -5.91
CA LYS A 97 4.92 -7.04 -5.55
C LYS A 97 4.74 -6.89 -4.03
N ASP A 98 5.17 -7.89 -3.27
CA ASP A 98 4.94 -8.04 -1.84
C ASP A 98 5.77 -7.05 -0.99
N GLU A 99 7.02 -6.76 -1.37
CA GLU A 99 7.89 -5.82 -0.62
C GLU A 99 7.44 -4.36 -0.70
N VAL A 100 6.70 -3.98 -1.75
CA VAL A 100 6.15 -2.63 -1.90
C VAL A 100 4.97 -2.42 -0.93
N PHE A 101 4.31 -3.50 -0.53
CA PHE A 101 3.17 -3.49 0.38
C PHE A 101 3.61 -3.48 1.86
N ASP A 102 4.70 -4.17 2.20
CA ASP A 102 5.24 -4.19 3.58
C ASP A 102 5.68 -2.79 4.07
N ILE A 103 6.12 -1.91 3.16
CA ILE A 103 6.42 -0.50 3.47
C ILE A 103 5.13 0.32 3.70
N TYR A 104 4.03 -0.04 3.03
CA TYR A 104 2.73 0.62 3.14
C TYR A 104 2.01 0.30 4.46
N ALA A 105 2.13 -0.94 4.96
CA ALA A 105 1.43 -1.42 6.16
C ALA A 105 2.22 -1.29 7.47
N GLY A 106 3.39 -0.60 7.48
CA GLY A 106 4.22 -0.49 8.69
C GLY A 106 4.73 -1.83 9.21
N ARG A 107 4.84 -2.86 8.36
CA ARG A 107 5.25 -4.21 8.75
C ARG A 107 6.77 -4.29 8.90
N LYS A 108 7.32 -3.65 9.93
CA LYS A 108 8.62 -4.04 10.48
C LYS A 108 8.42 -5.24 11.40
N ASN A 109 8.24 -6.42 10.83
CA ASN A 109 8.57 -7.66 11.52
C ASN A 109 9.70 -8.34 10.78
N LEU A 110 10.88 -8.21 11.41
CA LEU A 110 12.04 -9.06 11.29
C LEU A 110 11.66 -10.48 10.85
N HIS A 111 11.96 -10.84 9.61
CA HIS A 111 12.52 -12.16 9.35
C HIS A 111 14.04 -12.01 9.39
N ILE A 112 14.57 -11.78 10.60
CA ILE A 112 15.94 -12.21 10.87
C ILE A 112 15.85 -13.73 10.80
N LYS A 113 16.29 -14.31 9.69
CA LYS A 113 16.75 -15.69 9.66
C LYS A 113 17.67 -15.84 10.86
N GLU A 114 17.27 -16.62 11.86
CA GLU A 114 18.22 -17.12 12.83
C GLU A 114 19.35 -17.79 12.04
N PRO A 115 20.60 -17.32 12.14
CA PRO A 115 21.70 -18.09 11.61
C PRO A 115 21.76 -19.35 12.49
N SER A 116 21.52 -20.50 11.89
CA SER A 116 21.74 -21.79 12.53
C SER A 116 23.25 -21.90 12.85
N TYR A 117 23.65 -21.52 14.05
CA TYR A 117 24.97 -21.85 14.55
C TYR A 117 24.92 -23.28 15.07
N LYS A 118 25.54 -24.20 14.30
CA LYS A 118 25.99 -25.50 14.80
C LYS A 118 26.94 -25.27 15.97
N ILE A 119 26.65 -25.85 17.14
CA ILE A 119 27.60 -26.01 18.24
C ILE A 119 27.37 -27.38 18.89
N TRP A 120 28.32 -28.29 18.60
CA TRP A 120 28.62 -29.66 19.06
C TRP A 120 27.57 -30.77 18.92
#